data_AF-A0A0W8FYF3-F1
#
_entry.id   AF-A0A0W8FYF3-F1
#
_cell.length_a   1.000
_cell.length_b   1.000
_cell.length_c   1.000
_cell.angle_alpha   90.00
_cell.angle_beta   90.00
_cell.angle_gamma   90.00
#
_symmetry.space_group_name_H-M   'P 1'
#
loop_
_entity.id
_entity.type
_entity.pdbx_description
1 polymer ?
#
loop_
_entity_poly.entity_id
_entity_poly.type
_entity_poly.pdbx_seq_one_letter_code
_entity_poly.pdbx_strand_id
1 'polypeptide(L)'
;MPGLYDIDQSDTTNRIYKVSIDDPPFGDNWKEWKNAVKLGAYYYDGDENGYYDPIDHNGNGIWEPNEDRPDLLYDETYFTVYKDSRPSNFRYIKNVDPIGIEIKQTLFVSGSVEELSNTIFIRYSINNTGLVSDTLKDVVFSIFTNPEIGYPYRDNLIGCDTSLQSGFSYNDGENEIWGSNSPSIFYTILQGPTKFTGNSKDSAKVNYGKLLGSKLILNAQNKKFASHRPNYRFFPSFIDDPTTNKFIQRNLMLGKLADGNDFDPCKQYWSEVVNDDCEKINPCFAFSGDPVNRIGWLFTGHIWQFQLTSTDLFDLIKEQPQDIIIAYTVGQGDDAISSITAARERVRFLFEEYNNNFPNSFIMPDYNEIYPKEFYLSQNYPNPFNPSTKIKYTIGVGDENFRPLQAQLIVYDILGRKITTLVDDMKAPGTYEITFDASQFASGVYFYRLTSSDFISTKKMILIK
;
A
#
# COMPACT_ATOMS: atom_id res chain seq x y z
N MET A 1 -20.94 6.08 -5.84
CA MET A 1 -20.92 7.22 -4.89
C MET A 1 -19.99 6.84 -3.76
N PRO A 2 -19.21 7.78 -3.21
CA PRO A 2 -18.36 7.46 -2.08
C PRO A 2 -19.21 7.04 -0.86
N GLY A 3 -18.70 6.14 -0.03
CA GLY A 3 -19.32 5.69 1.22
C GLY A 3 -19.87 4.26 1.24
N LEU A 4 -20.17 3.77 2.45
CA LEU A 4 -20.85 2.50 2.71
C LEU A 4 -22.35 2.59 2.44
N TYR A 5 -23.02 1.46 2.23
CA TYR A 5 -24.45 1.39 1.89
C TYR A 5 -25.33 2.12 2.91
N ASP A 6 -25.07 1.88 4.19
CA ASP A 6 -25.87 2.39 5.32
C ASP A 6 -25.55 3.85 5.70
N ILE A 7 -24.59 4.47 5.03
CA ILE A 7 -24.19 5.86 5.26
C ILE A 7 -24.88 6.79 4.26
N ASP A 8 -25.44 7.89 4.78
CA ASP A 8 -26.09 8.94 3.98
C ASP A 8 -25.09 9.58 3.00
N GLN A 9 -25.54 9.97 1.81
CA GLN A 9 -24.66 10.54 0.79
C GLN A 9 -24.07 11.89 1.18
N SER A 10 -24.77 12.66 2.02
CA SER A 10 -24.31 13.96 2.52
C SER A 10 -23.31 13.84 3.67
N ASP A 11 -23.05 12.63 4.17
CA ASP A 11 -22.06 12.38 5.21
C ASP A 11 -20.66 12.83 4.72
N THR A 12 -20.02 13.69 5.51
CA THR A 12 -18.73 14.30 5.18
C THR A 12 -17.58 13.29 5.20
N THR A 13 -17.79 12.10 5.78
CA THR A 13 -16.83 10.99 5.71
C THR A 13 -16.76 10.37 4.32
N ASN A 14 -17.74 10.59 3.45
CA ASN A 14 -17.75 10.09 2.06
C ASN A 14 -16.80 10.89 1.15
N ARG A 15 -15.49 10.77 1.38
CA ARG A 15 -14.45 11.47 0.63
C ARG A 15 -13.25 10.56 0.35
N ILE A 16 -12.22 11.16 -0.24
CA ILE A 16 -10.90 10.54 -0.37
C ILE A 16 -10.08 10.98 0.85
N TYR A 17 -9.50 10.00 1.53
CA TYR A 17 -8.54 10.18 2.62
C TYR A 17 -7.13 10.06 2.06
N LYS A 18 -6.19 10.80 2.65
CA LYS A 18 -4.77 10.76 2.31
C LYS A 18 -3.96 10.69 3.61
N VAL A 19 -2.92 9.87 3.60
CA VAL A 19 -1.82 9.93 4.56
C VAL A 19 -0.48 9.78 3.82
N SER A 20 0.54 10.49 4.26
CA SER A 20 1.89 10.50 3.70
C SER A 20 2.94 10.12 4.76
N ILE A 21 4.10 9.64 4.33
CA ILE A 21 5.29 9.47 5.19
C ILE A 21 5.79 10.79 5.79
N ASP A 22 5.46 11.92 5.16
CA ASP A 22 5.79 13.26 5.67
C ASP A 22 4.81 13.75 6.75
N ASP A 23 3.68 13.04 6.94
CA ASP A 23 2.75 13.39 8.01
C ASP A 23 3.36 13.02 9.36
N PRO A 24 3.40 13.96 10.33
CA PRO A 24 3.93 13.64 11.65
C PRO A 24 3.08 12.54 12.30
N PRO A 25 3.70 11.55 12.96
CA PRO A 25 2.99 10.58 13.79
C PRO A 25 1.99 11.29 14.71
N PHE A 26 0.79 10.72 14.84
CA PHE A 26 -0.30 11.27 15.67
C PHE A 26 -0.78 12.68 15.28
N GLY A 27 -0.33 13.20 14.13
CA GLY A 27 -0.77 14.45 13.55
C GLY A 27 -2.23 14.43 13.09
N ASP A 28 -2.67 15.53 12.48
CA ASP A 28 -4.07 15.69 12.07
C ASP A 28 -4.51 14.63 11.06
N ASN A 29 -3.67 14.32 10.05
CA ASN A 29 -3.99 13.29 9.04
C ASN A 29 -4.08 11.89 9.66
N TRP A 30 -3.21 11.54 10.62
CA TRP A 30 -3.27 10.28 11.35
C TRP A 30 -4.56 10.18 12.18
N LYS A 31 -4.92 11.24 12.91
CA LYS A 31 -6.16 11.28 13.68
C LYS A 31 -7.40 11.23 12.78
N GLU A 32 -7.36 11.92 11.64
CA GLU A 32 -8.44 11.98 10.67
C GLU A 32 -8.66 10.61 9.97
N TRP A 33 -7.60 9.80 9.84
CA TRP A 33 -7.65 8.42 9.33
C TRP A 33 -8.62 7.53 10.13
N LYS A 34 -8.94 7.87 11.38
CA LYS A 34 -9.99 7.19 12.15
C LYS A 34 -11.33 7.14 11.43
N ASN A 35 -11.65 8.15 10.62
CA ASN A 35 -12.87 8.13 9.82
C ASN A 35 -12.73 7.24 8.58
N ALA A 36 -11.53 7.06 8.03
CA ALA A 36 -11.26 6.07 6.99
C ALA A 36 -11.41 4.64 7.56
N VAL A 37 -10.91 4.39 8.78
CA VAL A 37 -11.05 3.09 9.47
C VAL A 37 -12.51 2.75 9.75
N LYS A 38 -13.35 3.72 10.13
CA LYS A 38 -14.81 3.51 10.25
C LYS A 38 -15.47 3.05 8.94
N LEU A 39 -14.88 3.41 7.80
CA LEU A 39 -15.32 2.98 6.46
C LEU A 39 -14.65 1.67 6.02
N GLY A 40 -13.77 1.09 6.84
CA GLY A 40 -13.07 -0.16 6.62
C GLY A 40 -11.68 -0.03 5.99
N ALA A 41 -11.02 1.12 6.12
CA ALA A 41 -9.59 1.19 5.83
C ALA A 41 -8.82 0.29 6.80
N TYR A 42 -7.82 -0.41 6.29
CA TYR A 42 -6.88 -1.15 7.13
C TYR A 42 -6.02 -0.18 7.93
N TYR A 43 -5.49 -0.67 9.05
CA TYR A 43 -4.56 0.03 9.93
C TYR A 43 -3.78 -1.02 10.73
N TYR A 44 -2.64 -0.63 11.26
CA TYR A 44 -1.89 -1.44 12.21
C TYR A 44 -2.37 -1.13 13.62
N ASP A 45 -2.86 -2.16 14.29
CA ASP A 45 -3.35 -2.16 15.67
C ASP A 45 -2.19 -2.59 16.57
N GLY A 46 -1.48 -1.61 17.15
CA GLY A 46 -0.24 -1.86 17.87
C GLY A 46 -0.45 -2.36 19.29
N ASP A 47 -1.54 -1.95 19.93
CA ASP A 47 -1.89 -2.35 21.29
C ASP A 47 -2.88 -3.54 21.34
N GLU A 48 -3.29 -4.04 20.17
CA GLU A 48 -4.20 -5.17 19.96
C GLU A 48 -5.59 -4.94 20.58
N ASN A 49 -6.05 -3.69 20.66
CA ASN A 49 -7.31 -3.33 21.29
C ASN A 49 -8.54 -3.47 20.35
N GLY A 50 -8.31 -3.63 19.04
CA GLY A 50 -9.34 -3.78 18.01
C GLY A 50 -9.96 -2.47 17.51
N TYR A 51 -9.40 -1.32 17.89
CA TYR A 51 -9.81 0.02 17.49
C TYR A 51 -8.63 0.75 16.88
N TYR A 52 -8.93 1.85 16.18
CA TYR A 52 -7.90 2.78 15.73
C TYR A 52 -7.95 4.06 16.56
N ASP A 53 -6.96 4.23 17.42
CA ASP A 53 -6.70 5.41 18.22
C ASP A 53 -5.19 5.71 18.27
N PRO A 54 -4.68 6.49 17.29
CA PRO A 54 -3.26 6.84 17.22
C PRO A 54 -2.92 7.79 18.37
N ILE A 55 -2.53 7.22 19.50
CA ILE A 55 -2.15 7.91 20.73
C ILE A 55 -0.65 7.72 20.90
N ASP A 56 0.03 8.85 21.07
CA ASP A 56 1.40 8.88 21.57
C ASP A 56 1.38 8.63 23.09
N HIS A 57 1.78 7.45 23.52
CA HIS A 57 1.70 7.03 24.92
C HIS A 57 2.69 7.77 25.82
N ASN A 58 3.79 8.27 25.27
CA ASN A 58 4.91 8.84 26.03
C ASN A 58 5.16 10.33 25.72
N GLY A 59 4.49 10.89 24.72
CA GLY A 59 4.54 12.30 24.33
C GLY A 59 5.79 12.71 23.53
N ASN A 60 6.49 11.79 22.87
CA ASN A 60 7.73 12.09 22.13
C ASN A 60 7.51 12.48 20.65
N GLY A 61 6.31 12.30 20.10
CA GLY A 61 5.98 12.52 18.70
C GLY A 61 6.59 11.50 17.71
N ILE A 62 7.01 10.33 18.17
CA ILE A 62 7.57 9.23 17.36
C ILE A 62 6.69 8.02 17.55
N TRP A 63 6.42 7.30 16.46
CA TRP A 63 5.58 6.11 16.50
C TRP A 63 6.35 4.90 16.99
N GLU A 64 5.77 4.16 17.95
CA GLU A 64 6.28 2.89 18.44
C GLU A 64 5.41 1.67 18.02
N PRO A 65 5.96 0.45 17.95
CA PRO A 65 5.23 -0.74 17.51
C PRO A 65 4.02 -1.14 18.37
N ASN A 66 3.89 -0.60 19.58
CA ASN A 66 2.74 -0.81 20.45
C ASN A 66 1.65 0.27 20.30
N GLU A 67 1.74 1.10 19.26
CA GLU A 67 0.81 2.19 18.97
C GLU A 67 0.22 2.05 17.58
N ASP A 68 -0.96 2.63 17.41
CA ASP A 68 -1.70 2.53 16.15
C ASP A 68 -1.12 3.40 15.05
N ARG A 69 -1.22 2.88 13.83
CA ARG A 69 -0.73 3.55 12.63
C ARG A 69 -1.66 3.31 11.42
N PRO A 70 -1.91 4.33 10.57
CA PRO A 70 -2.56 4.13 9.29
C PRO A 70 -1.88 3.05 8.45
N ASP A 71 -2.65 2.36 7.60
CA ASP A 71 -2.05 1.46 6.61
C ASP A 71 -1.32 2.24 5.52
N LEU A 72 -0.10 2.65 5.84
CA LEU A 72 0.80 3.44 5.01
C LEU A 72 1.93 2.54 4.51
N LEU A 73 1.80 1.99 3.30
CA LEU A 73 2.81 1.08 2.74
C LEU A 73 3.96 1.79 2.05
N TYR A 74 3.73 2.89 1.35
CA TYR A 74 4.77 3.64 0.64
C TYR A 74 4.64 5.14 0.97
N ASP A 75 5.21 6.02 0.15
CA ASP A 75 5.29 7.46 0.39
C ASP A 75 3.91 8.08 0.64
N GLU A 76 2.91 7.69 -0.13
CA GLU A 76 1.54 8.14 0.09
C GLU A 76 0.53 7.00 -0.02
N THR A 77 -0.50 7.08 0.82
CA THR A 77 -1.67 6.21 0.77
C THR A 77 -2.93 7.02 0.62
N TYR A 78 -3.79 6.59 -0.31
CA TYR A 78 -5.12 7.16 -0.49
C TYR A 78 -6.19 6.11 -0.25
N PHE A 79 -7.30 6.49 0.38
CA PHE A 79 -8.41 5.58 0.65
C PHE A 79 -9.76 6.21 0.33
N THR A 80 -10.64 5.42 -0.28
CA THR A 80 -12.06 5.76 -0.39
C THR A 80 -12.90 4.50 -0.54
N VAL A 81 -14.21 4.62 -0.37
CA VAL A 81 -15.16 3.51 -0.52
C VAL A 81 -16.15 3.86 -1.61
N TYR A 82 -16.43 2.94 -2.52
CA TYR A 82 -17.50 3.07 -3.50
C TYR A 82 -18.63 2.09 -3.19
N LYS A 83 -19.87 2.52 -3.42
CA LYS A 83 -21.03 1.62 -3.41
C LYS A 83 -21.76 1.63 -4.74
N ASP A 84 -22.36 0.50 -5.08
CA ASP A 84 -23.24 0.35 -6.23
C ASP A 84 -24.69 0.76 -5.91
N SER A 85 -24.96 1.70 -4.99
CA SER A 85 -26.35 2.05 -4.61
C SER A 85 -27.07 2.94 -5.63
N ARG A 86 -26.38 3.44 -6.67
CA ARG A 86 -26.97 4.35 -7.67
C ARG A 86 -28.04 3.60 -8.48
N PRO A 87 -29.28 4.11 -8.64
CA PRO A 87 -30.30 3.42 -9.43
C PRO A 87 -29.86 3.15 -10.88
N SER A 88 -30.30 2.04 -11.45
CA SER A 88 -29.83 1.51 -12.74
C SER A 88 -30.01 2.50 -13.91
N ASN A 89 -31.11 3.26 -13.95
CA ASN A 89 -31.38 4.30 -14.94
C ASN A 89 -30.35 5.44 -14.98
N PHE A 90 -29.55 5.62 -13.92
CA PHE A 90 -28.47 6.61 -13.85
C PHE A 90 -27.07 6.01 -14.00
N ARG A 91 -26.95 4.70 -14.26
CA ARG A 91 -25.68 4.04 -14.52
C ARG A 91 -25.35 4.05 -16.01
N TYR A 92 -24.09 3.71 -16.30
CA TYR A 92 -23.69 3.41 -17.66
C TYR A 92 -24.47 2.17 -18.16
N ILE A 93 -24.40 1.06 -17.42
CA ILE A 93 -25.17 -0.16 -17.72
C ILE A 93 -26.54 -0.06 -17.04
N LYS A 94 -27.56 0.22 -17.84
CA LYS A 94 -28.89 0.60 -17.34
C LYS A 94 -29.78 -0.56 -16.89
N ASN A 95 -29.37 -1.82 -17.10
CA ASN A 95 -30.16 -3.03 -16.79
C ASN A 95 -29.60 -3.84 -15.60
N VAL A 96 -28.80 -3.20 -14.76
CA VAL A 96 -28.26 -3.77 -13.51
C VAL A 96 -28.68 -2.87 -12.35
N ASP A 97 -29.64 -3.36 -11.57
CA ASP A 97 -30.03 -2.74 -10.31
C ASP A 97 -28.94 -2.93 -9.25
N PRO A 98 -28.92 -2.09 -8.19
CA PRO A 98 -28.02 -2.29 -7.05
C PRO A 98 -28.11 -3.71 -6.49
N ILE A 99 -26.95 -4.36 -6.29
CA ILE A 99 -26.89 -5.71 -5.70
C ILE A 99 -26.19 -5.76 -4.34
N GLY A 100 -25.77 -4.61 -3.81
CA GLY A 100 -25.14 -4.54 -2.49
C GLY A 100 -23.63 -4.75 -2.51
N ILE A 101 -22.93 -4.16 -3.48
CA ILE A 101 -21.47 -4.19 -3.55
C ILE A 101 -20.88 -2.91 -2.96
N GLU A 102 -19.95 -3.09 -2.04
CA GLU A 102 -19.06 -2.04 -1.56
C GLU A 102 -17.62 -2.37 -1.97
N ILE A 103 -16.91 -1.35 -2.46
CA ILE A 103 -15.54 -1.46 -2.92
C ILE A 103 -14.72 -0.48 -2.11
N LYS A 104 -13.96 -0.98 -1.14
CA LYS A 104 -12.97 -0.19 -0.42
C LYS A 104 -11.71 -0.18 -1.28
N GLN A 105 -11.25 0.99 -1.68
CA GLN A 105 -10.10 1.16 -2.57
C GLN A 105 -8.99 1.85 -1.80
N THR A 106 -7.82 1.23 -1.76
CA THR A 106 -6.58 1.81 -1.22
C THR A 106 -5.56 1.92 -2.34
N LEU A 107 -4.98 3.10 -2.53
CA LEU A 107 -3.86 3.31 -3.45
C LEU A 107 -2.58 3.44 -2.62
N PHE A 108 -1.51 2.81 -3.11
CA PHE A 108 -0.16 3.00 -2.58
C PHE A 108 0.76 3.45 -3.70
N VAL A 109 1.52 4.51 -3.46
CA VAL A 109 2.46 5.10 -4.43
C VAL A 109 3.81 5.38 -3.77
N SER A 110 4.89 5.14 -4.51
CA SER A 110 6.25 5.44 -4.09
C SER A 110 6.97 6.22 -5.19
N GLY A 111 7.54 7.37 -4.85
CA GLY A 111 8.59 8.04 -5.61
C GLY A 111 9.99 7.83 -5.01
N SER A 112 10.09 7.35 -3.77
CA SER A 112 11.35 7.09 -3.06
C SER A 112 12.04 5.78 -3.47
N VAL A 113 11.28 4.79 -3.96
CA VAL A 113 11.81 3.53 -4.51
C VAL A 113 11.85 3.65 -6.04
N GLU A 114 13.05 3.66 -6.62
CA GLU A 114 13.28 3.95 -8.04
C GLU A 114 12.51 3.00 -8.98
N GLU A 115 12.51 1.71 -8.66
CA GLU A 115 11.81 0.67 -9.42
C GLU A 115 10.28 0.85 -9.40
N LEU A 116 9.75 1.54 -8.38
CA LEU A 116 8.32 1.80 -8.19
C LEU A 116 7.87 3.19 -8.65
N SER A 117 8.79 4.08 -9.01
CA SER A 117 8.53 5.49 -9.36
C SER A 117 7.45 5.72 -10.44
N ASN A 118 7.17 4.72 -11.29
CA ASN A 118 6.14 4.74 -12.32
C ASN A 118 5.04 3.69 -12.11
N THR A 119 4.80 3.33 -10.84
CA THR A 119 3.82 2.31 -10.44
C THR A 119 2.79 2.87 -9.47
N ILE A 120 1.53 2.51 -9.69
CA ILE A 120 0.47 2.67 -8.70
C ILE A 120 -0.03 1.28 -8.33
N PHE A 121 0.05 0.93 -7.04
CA PHE A 121 -0.65 -0.24 -6.51
C PHE A 121 -2.06 0.16 -6.10
N ILE A 122 -3.03 -0.68 -6.43
CA ILE A 122 -4.43 -0.50 -6.03
C ILE A 122 -4.87 -1.78 -5.34
N ARG A 123 -5.19 -1.68 -4.04
CA ARG A 123 -5.87 -2.73 -3.31
C ARG A 123 -7.37 -2.45 -3.28
N TYR A 124 -8.14 -3.39 -3.79
CA TYR A 124 -9.58 -3.44 -3.63
C TYR A 124 -9.93 -4.42 -2.51
N SER A 125 -10.78 -4.02 -1.58
CA SER A 125 -11.48 -4.92 -0.67
C SER A 125 -12.96 -4.88 -1.01
N ILE A 126 -13.44 -5.93 -1.67
CA ILE A 126 -14.79 -5.99 -2.26
C ILE A 126 -15.71 -6.75 -1.30
N ASN A 127 -16.73 -6.07 -0.79
CA ASN A 127 -17.72 -6.62 0.14
C ASN A 127 -19.07 -6.83 -0.55
N ASN A 128 -19.75 -7.90 -0.17
CA ASN A 128 -21.16 -8.13 -0.45
C ASN A 128 -21.95 -7.84 0.84
N THR A 129 -22.88 -6.88 0.80
CA THR A 129 -23.72 -6.53 1.95
C THR A 129 -24.84 -7.55 2.21
N GLY A 130 -25.06 -8.46 1.26
CA GLY A 130 -26.17 -9.39 1.31
C GLY A 130 -27.50 -8.79 0.87
N LEU A 131 -27.50 -7.62 0.24
CA LEU A 131 -28.72 -6.93 -0.20
C LEU A 131 -29.65 -7.83 -1.03
N VAL A 132 -29.06 -8.66 -1.92
CA VAL A 132 -29.83 -9.56 -2.79
C VAL A 132 -29.57 -11.05 -2.51
N SER A 133 -28.43 -11.40 -1.92
CA SER A 133 -28.06 -12.78 -1.59
C SER A 133 -26.89 -12.82 -0.60
N ASP A 134 -26.93 -13.75 0.35
CA ASP A 134 -25.80 -14.01 1.27
C ASP A 134 -24.54 -14.51 0.54
N THR A 135 -24.68 -15.00 -0.69
CA THR A 135 -23.52 -15.34 -1.52
C THR A 135 -23.78 -15.00 -2.98
N LEU A 136 -22.88 -14.23 -3.57
CA LEU A 136 -22.78 -14.03 -5.01
C LEU A 136 -21.77 -15.03 -5.56
N LYS A 137 -22.23 -15.93 -6.42
CA LYS A 137 -21.42 -16.97 -7.05
C LYS A 137 -20.89 -16.50 -8.39
N ASP A 138 -19.75 -17.07 -8.80
CA ASP A 138 -19.16 -16.86 -10.13
C ASP A 138 -19.00 -15.36 -10.47
N VAL A 139 -18.48 -14.64 -9.48
CA VAL A 139 -18.04 -13.25 -9.58
C VAL A 139 -16.73 -13.22 -10.35
N VAL A 140 -16.60 -12.23 -11.22
CA VAL A 140 -15.36 -11.92 -11.95
C VAL A 140 -15.00 -10.48 -11.67
N PHE A 141 -13.72 -10.23 -11.37
CA PHE A 141 -13.16 -8.89 -11.28
C PHE A 141 -12.35 -8.61 -12.55
N SER A 142 -12.54 -7.43 -13.13
CA SER A 142 -11.80 -7.01 -14.33
C SER A 142 -11.29 -5.59 -14.19
N ILE A 143 -10.06 -5.40 -14.64
CA ILE A 143 -9.48 -4.09 -14.92
C ILE A 143 -10.01 -3.65 -16.29
N PHE A 144 -10.75 -2.54 -16.34
CA PHE A 144 -11.25 -1.94 -17.59
C PHE A 144 -10.46 -0.67 -17.90
N THR A 145 -9.76 -0.64 -19.03
CA THR A 145 -8.88 0.48 -19.40
C THR A 145 -9.13 0.97 -20.82
N ASN A 146 -8.97 2.29 -20.99
CA ASN A 146 -8.87 2.98 -22.27
C ASN A 146 -7.42 3.44 -22.45
N PRO A 147 -6.53 2.61 -23.04
CA PRO A 147 -5.15 3.00 -23.22
C PRO A 147 -5.04 4.08 -24.31
N GLU A 148 -4.69 5.29 -23.91
CA GLU A 148 -4.40 6.40 -24.84
C GLU A 148 -2.96 6.88 -24.58
N ILE A 149 -1.99 6.13 -25.12
CA ILE A 149 -0.57 6.49 -25.04
C ILE A 149 -0.24 7.38 -26.24
N GLY A 150 0.12 8.62 -25.96
CA GLY A 150 0.53 9.56 -27.00
C GLY A 150 -0.62 10.09 -27.86
N TYR A 151 -0.26 10.70 -28.99
CA TYR A 151 -1.18 11.15 -30.04
C TYR A 151 -0.56 10.87 -31.42
N PRO A 152 -1.32 10.39 -32.42
CA PRO A 152 -2.78 10.23 -32.45
C PRO A 152 -3.29 8.99 -31.72
N TYR A 153 -4.30 9.13 -30.85
CA TYR A 153 -4.81 8.10 -29.93
C TYR A 153 -5.15 6.71 -30.51
N ARG A 154 -5.21 6.57 -31.84
CA ARG A 154 -5.57 5.31 -32.52
C ARG A 154 -4.37 4.42 -32.83
N ASP A 155 -3.15 4.88 -32.61
CA ASP A 155 -1.94 4.11 -32.88
C ASP A 155 -1.57 3.15 -31.74
N ASN A 156 -2.31 3.19 -30.64
CA ASN A 156 -2.16 2.29 -29.50
C ASN A 156 -2.47 0.85 -29.90
N LEU A 157 -1.53 -0.05 -29.63
CA LEU A 157 -1.70 -1.49 -29.69
C LEU A 157 -1.88 -2.04 -28.28
N ILE A 158 -2.47 -3.24 -28.19
CA ILE A 158 -2.77 -3.92 -26.94
C ILE A 158 -2.36 -5.38 -27.01
N GLY A 159 -2.11 -5.96 -25.84
CA GLY A 159 -1.76 -7.36 -25.71
C GLY A 159 -1.98 -7.86 -24.30
N CYS A 160 -1.70 -9.14 -24.08
CA CYS A 160 -1.55 -9.67 -22.73
C CYS A 160 -0.31 -10.55 -22.59
N ASP A 161 0.28 -10.51 -21.39
CA ASP A 161 1.37 -11.38 -21.00
C ASP A 161 0.86 -12.33 -19.92
N THR A 162 0.55 -13.56 -20.33
CA THR A 162 -0.01 -14.58 -19.44
C THR A 162 0.96 -15.02 -18.35
N SER A 163 2.27 -14.91 -18.61
CA SER A 163 3.31 -15.24 -17.64
C SER A 163 3.43 -14.20 -16.53
N LEU A 164 3.08 -12.94 -16.86
CA LEU A 164 3.09 -11.81 -15.95
C LEU A 164 1.69 -11.42 -15.44
N GLN A 165 0.64 -12.16 -15.81
CA GLN A 165 -0.75 -11.88 -15.41
C GLN A 165 -1.19 -10.45 -15.73
N SER A 166 -0.81 -9.95 -16.91
CA SER A 166 -1.01 -8.56 -17.30
C SER A 166 -1.73 -8.44 -18.64
N GLY A 167 -2.66 -7.49 -18.74
CA GLY A 167 -2.92 -6.83 -20.02
C GLY A 167 -1.93 -5.68 -20.19
N PHE A 168 -1.62 -5.28 -21.41
CA PHE A 168 -0.71 -4.17 -21.65
C PHE A 168 -1.06 -3.38 -22.91
N SER A 169 -0.48 -2.19 -23.03
CA SER A 169 -0.63 -1.32 -24.19
C SER A 169 0.69 -0.66 -24.54
N TYR A 170 0.90 -0.40 -25.81
CA TYR A 170 2.16 0.10 -26.36
C TYR A 170 1.91 0.78 -27.72
N ASN A 171 2.92 1.49 -28.22
CA ASN A 171 2.97 1.93 -29.62
C ASN A 171 4.03 1.11 -30.37
N ASP A 172 3.88 0.95 -31.67
CA ASP A 172 4.86 0.31 -32.55
C ASP A 172 5.61 1.31 -33.46
N GLY A 173 5.49 2.60 -33.18
CA GLY A 173 6.11 3.66 -33.95
C GLY A 173 6.19 5.00 -33.21
N GLU A 174 6.63 6.03 -33.94
CA GLU A 174 6.73 7.38 -33.42
C GLU A 174 5.35 8.02 -33.22
N ASN A 175 5.19 8.80 -32.15
CA ASN A 175 3.99 9.62 -31.94
C ASN A 175 4.35 11.06 -31.54
N GLU A 176 3.38 11.97 -31.60
CA GLU A 176 3.62 13.41 -31.43
C GLU A 176 4.05 13.81 -30.01
N ILE A 177 3.71 13.01 -28.99
CA ILE A 177 3.98 13.34 -27.59
C ILE A 177 5.32 12.76 -27.15
N TRP A 178 5.59 11.52 -27.54
CA TRP A 178 6.74 10.76 -27.05
C TRP A 178 7.82 10.51 -28.11
N GLY A 179 7.64 10.96 -29.36
CA GLY A 179 8.58 10.66 -30.43
C GLY A 179 8.74 9.15 -30.61
N SER A 180 9.98 8.70 -30.81
CA SER A 180 10.30 7.27 -31.03
C SER A 180 10.23 6.40 -29.78
N ASN A 181 10.29 6.98 -28.58
CA ASN A 181 10.37 6.23 -27.31
C ASN A 181 9.05 6.30 -26.52
N SER A 182 7.93 6.02 -27.19
CA SER A 182 6.63 5.92 -26.52
C SER A 182 6.66 4.89 -25.39
N PRO A 183 6.08 5.19 -24.21
CA PRO A 183 6.05 4.24 -23.12
C PRO A 183 5.08 3.07 -23.40
N SER A 184 5.23 2.01 -22.63
CA SER A 184 4.26 0.91 -22.54
C SER A 184 3.70 0.85 -21.11
N ILE A 185 2.39 0.60 -20.99
CA ILE A 185 1.70 0.46 -19.70
C ILE A 185 1.18 -0.96 -19.52
N PHE A 186 1.42 -1.52 -18.34
CA PHE A 186 0.95 -2.84 -17.94
C PHE A 186 -0.08 -2.72 -16.82
N TYR A 187 -1.12 -3.56 -16.92
CA TYR A 187 -2.24 -3.66 -15.98
C TYR A 187 -2.22 -5.06 -15.36
N THR A 188 -1.54 -5.18 -14.22
CA THR A 188 -1.14 -6.47 -13.65
C THR A 188 -2.03 -6.86 -12.48
N ILE A 189 -2.47 -8.11 -12.43
CA ILE A 189 -3.10 -8.71 -11.25
C ILE A 189 -1.99 -9.38 -10.42
N LEU A 190 -1.56 -8.73 -9.33
CA LEU A 190 -0.53 -9.26 -8.43
C LEU A 190 -1.12 -10.26 -7.44
N GLN A 191 -2.23 -9.88 -6.82
CA GLN A 191 -3.01 -10.71 -5.91
C GLN A 191 -4.45 -10.76 -6.40
N GLY A 192 -4.90 -11.91 -6.88
CA GLY A 192 -6.31 -12.10 -7.14
C GLY A 192 -7.08 -12.60 -5.91
N PRO A 193 -8.41 -12.65 -6.01
CA PRO A 193 -9.29 -13.04 -4.92
C PRO A 193 -9.10 -14.50 -4.54
N THR A 194 -9.53 -14.90 -3.36
CA THR A 194 -9.40 -16.28 -2.90
C THR A 194 -10.66 -17.08 -3.19
N LYS A 195 -10.50 -18.37 -3.50
CA LYS A 195 -11.63 -19.31 -3.63
C LYS A 195 -11.33 -20.59 -2.90
N PHE A 196 -12.23 -20.99 -2.01
CA PHE A 196 -12.18 -22.29 -1.37
C PHE A 196 -12.39 -23.40 -2.42
N THR A 197 -11.49 -24.37 -2.45
CA THR A 197 -11.53 -25.52 -3.37
C THR A 197 -11.89 -26.81 -2.64
N GLY A 198 -11.73 -26.86 -1.31
CA GLY A 198 -11.91 -28.05 -0.49
C GLY A 198 -10.79 -29.09 -0.63
N ASN A 199 -9.80 -28.84 -1.49
CA ASN A 199 -8.65 -29.72 -1.69
C ASN A 199 -7.56 -29.41 -0.66
N SER A 200 -7.19 -30.42 0.14
CA SER A 200 -6.20 -30.26 1.22
C SER A 200 -4.77 -29.92 0.78
N LYS A 201 -4.49 -29.98 -0.53
CA LYS A 201 -3.20 -29.59 -1.12
C LYS A 201 -3.15 -28.11 -1.54
N ASP A 202 -4.30 -27.44 -1.59
CA ASP A 202 -4.36 -26.04 -2.00
C ASP A 202 -4.15 -25.11 -0.81
N SER A 203 -3.47 -23.99 -1.05
CA SER A 203 -3.37 -22.88 -0.10
C SER A 203 -3.39 -21.55 -0.84
N ALA A 204 -4.13 -20.58 -0.30
CA ALA A 204 -4.11 -19.21 -0.75
C ALA A 204 -3.38 -18.33 0.27
N LYS A 205 -2.69 -17.30 -0.20
CA LYS A 205 -2.03 -16.31 0.63
C LYS A 205 -2.54 -14.91 0.27
N VAL A 206 -2.88 -14.11 1.27
CA VAL A 206 -3.27 -12.71 1.11
C VAL A 206 -2.25 -11.86 1.86
N ASN A 207 -1.53 -11.00 1.13
CA ASN A 207 -0.49 -10.13 1.64
C ASN A 207 -1.08 -8.73 1.90
N TYR A 208 -0.74 -8.16 3.05
CA TYR A 208 -1.23 -6.84 3.49
C TYR A 208 -0.10 -5.81 3.65
N GLY A 209 1.14 -6.19 3.36
CA GLY A 209 2.33 -5.38 3.64
C GLY A 209 3.06 -5.87 4.87
N LYS A 210 4.33 -5.45 5.02
CA LYS A 210 5.24 -5.97 6.04
C LYS A 210 4.69 -5.87 7.46
N LEU A 211 4.04 -4.74 7.77
CA LEU A 211 3.55 -4.45 9.11
C LEU A 211 2.25 -5.20 9.45
N LEU A 212 1.28 -5.23 8.53
CA LEU A 212 0.02 -5.97 8.68
C LEU A 212 0.18 -7.48 8.48
N GLY A 213 1.30 -7.90 7.89
CA GLY A 213 1.63 -9.30 7.65
C GLY A 213 0.85 -9.92 6.48
N SER A 214 0.54 -11.20 6.61
CA SER A 214 -0.16 -11.96 5.58
C SER A 214 -1.07 -13.02 6.20
N LYS A 215 -2.13 -13.39 5.48
CA LYS A 215 -3.08 -14.41 5.87
C LYS A 215 -2.96 -15.64 4.98
N LEU A 216 -2.73 -16.80 5.58
CA LEU A 216 -2.77 -18.10 4.92
C LEU A 216 -4.18 -18.69 5.03
N ILE A 217 -4.73 -19.16 3.93
CA ILE A 217 -6.04 -19.82 3.86
C ILE A 217 -5.85 -21.21 3.29
N LEU A 218 -6.08 -22.23 4.12
CA LEU A 218 -5.97 -23.63 3.72
C LEU A 218 -7.16 -24.05 2.85
N ASN A 219 -6.91 -24.99 1.94
CA ASN A 219 -7.90 -25.56 1.02
C ASN A 219 -8.53 -24.53 0.08
N ALA A 220 -7.77 -23.50 -0.26
CA ALA A 220 -8.18 -22.40 -1.13
C ALA A 220 -7.07 -22.06 -2.12
N GLN A 221 -7.41 -21.35 -3.19
CA GLN A 221 -6.44 -20.85 -4.17
C GLN A 221 -6.62 -19.34 -4.38
N ASN A 222 -5.52 -18.61 -4.58
CA ASN A 222 -5.58 -17.29 -5.19
C ASN A 222 -5.97 -17.45 -6.65
N LYS A 223 -7.10 -16.85 -7.04
CA LYS A 223 -7.52 -16.77 -8.42
C LYS A 223 -6.57 -15.88 -9.20
N LYS A 224 -6.25 -16.31 -10.41
CA LYS A 224 -5.24 -15.69 -11.27
C LYS A 224 -5.91 -14.93 -12.41
N PHE A 225 -5.10 -14.25 -13.21
CA PHE A 225 -5.49 -13.78 -14.53
C PHE A 225 -6.05 -14.94 -15.38
N ALA A 226 -7.28 -14.79 -15.88
CA ALA A 226 -8.02 -15.84 -16.58
C ALA A 226 -8.46 -15.47 -17.99
N SER A 227 -8.55 -14.17 -18.29
CA SER A 227 -8.87 -13.72 -19.64
C SER A 227 -8.43 -12.28 -19.86
N HIS A 228 -8.07 -11.99 -21.10
CA HIS A 228 -7.87 -10.64 -21.60
C HIS A 228 -8.66 -10.45 -22.89
N ARG A 229 -9.43 -9.36 -22.99
CA ARG A 229 -10.24 -9.07 -24.17
C ARG A 229 -10.16 -7.62 -24.59
N PRO A 230 -9.91 -7.35 -25.89
CA PRO A 230 -10.22 -6.05 -26.47
C PRO A 230 -11.74 -5.83 -26.45
N ASN A 231 -12.14 -4.58 -26.33
CA ASN A 231 -13.50 -4.13 -26.56
C ASN A 231 -13.48 -3.14 -27.73
N TYR A 232 -14.14 -3.55 -28.82
CA TYR A 232 -14.22 -2.80 -30.07
C TYR A 232 -15.52 -1.99 -30.13
N ARG A 233 -15.45 -0.70 -29.83
CA ARG A 233 -16.64 0.16 -29.92
C ARG A 233 -17.11 0.42 -31.36
N PHE A 234 -16.28 0.11 -32.36
CA PHE A 234 -16.52 0.48 -33.77
C PHE A 234 -16.41 -0.68 -34.77
N PHE A 235 -16.69 -1.92 -34.35
CA PHE A 235 -16.97 -3.00 -35.30
C PHE A 235 -18.22 -2.66 -36.13
N PRO A 236 -18.31 -3.05 -37.43
CA PRO A 236 -19.49 -2.79 -38.28
C PRO A 236 -20.81 -3.42 -37.79
N SER A 237 -20.76 -4.22 -36.74
CA SER A 237 -21.92 -4.65 -35.96
C SER A 237 -21.75 -4.19 -34.51
N PHE A 238 -22.64 -3.32 -34.03
CA PHE A 238 -22.72 -2.69 -32.69
C PHE A 238 -22.79 -3.67 -31.49
N ILE A 239 -22.23 -4.88 -31.60
CA ILE A 239 -22.52 -6.03 -30.74
C ILE A 239 -21.58 -6.09 -29.52
N ASP A 240 -20.36 -5.52 -29.58
CA ASP A 240 -19.35 -5.63 -28.51
C ASP A 240 -19.23 -4.39 -27.60
N ASP A 241 -20.23 -3.51 -27.50
CA ASP A 241 -20.17 -2.43 -26.50
C ASP A 241 -20.57 -2.97 -25.10
N PRO A 242 -19.61 -3.17 -24.16
CA PRO A 242 -19.87 -3.76 -22.83
C PRO A 242 -20.81 -2.91 -21.99
N THR A 243 -21.07 -1.69 -22.45
CA THR A 243 -21.84 -0.73 -21.70
C THR A 243 -23.34 -0.78 -22.00
N THR A 244 -23.72 -1.56 -23.02
CA THR A 244 -25.10 -1.70 -23.49
C THR A 244 -25.88 -2.74 -22.67
N ASN A 245 -25.24 -3.85 -22.27
CA ASN A 245 -25.91 -4.97 -21.61
C ASN A 245 -24.96 -5.78 -20.70
N LYS A 246 -25.42 -6.09 -19.47
CA LYS A 246 -24.71 -6.94 -18.51
C LYS A 246 -24.26 -8.31 -19.04
N PHE A 247 -24.99 -8.93 -19.96
CA PHE A 247 -24.61 -10.23 -20.53
C PHE A 247 -23.41 -10.11 -21.47
N ILE A 248 -23.38 -9.06 -22.29
CA ILE A 248 -22.26 -8.75 -23.17
C ILE A 248 -21.02 -8.46 -22.32
N GLN A 249 -21.15 -7.60 -21.30
CA GLN A 249 -20.05 -7.32 -20.39
C GLN A 249 -19.52 -8.59 -19.73
N ARG A 250 -20.40 -9.45 -19.21
CA ARG A 250 -19.99 -10.73 -18.60
C ARG A 250 -19.25 -11.62 -19.60
N ASN A 251 -19.75 -11.76 -20.82
CA ASN A 251 -19.08 -12.57 -21.85
C ASN A 251 -17.67 -12.04 -22.15
N LEU A 252 -17.52 -10.72 -22.32
CA LEU A 252 -16.22 -10.09 -22.55
C LEU A 252 -15.28 -10.30 -21.35
N MET A 253 -15.76 -10.14 -20.12
CA MET A 253 -14.96 -10.45 -18.90
C MET A 253 -14.56 -11.93 -18.81
N LEU A 254 -15.31 -12.84 -19.43
CA LEU A 254 -14.99 -14.27 -19.49
C LEU A 254 -14.10 -14.67 -20.67
N GLY A 255 -13.57 -13.73 -21.46
CA GLY A 255 -12.74 -14.07 -22.62
C GLY A 255 -13.52 -14.37 -23.90
N LYS A 256 -14.85 -14.15 -23.92
CA LYS A 256 -15.74 -14.52 -25.03
C LYS A 256 -16.10 -13.32 -25.90
N LEU A 257 -16.70 -13.57 -27.06
CA LEU A 257 -17.41 -12.58 -27.89
C LEU A 257 -18.70 -12.12 -27.20
N ALA A 258 -19.28 -10.98 -27.58
CA ALA A 258 -20.54 -10.49 -26.99
C ALA A 258 -21.70 -11.50 -27.06
N ASP A 259 -21.75 -12.33 -28.12
CA ASP A 259 -22.74 -13.39 -28.29
C ASP A 259 -22.46 -14.64 -27.43
N GLY A 260 -21.34 -14.68 -26.72
CA GLY A 260 -20.91 -15.79 -25.86
C GLY A 260 -20.07 -16.87 -26.57
N ASN A 261 -19.86 -16.75 -27.88
CA ASN A 261 -18.98 -17.65 -28.61
C ASN A 261 -17.50 -17.40 -28.26
N ASP A 262 -16.68 -18.41 -28.51
CA ASP A 262 -15.24 -18.27 -28.32
C ASP A 262 -14.64 -17.38 -29.40
N PHE A 263 -13.59 -16.66 -29.02
CA PHE A 263 -12.83 -15.83 -29.92
C PHE A 263 -11.98 -16.73 -30.82
N ASP A 264 -11.97 -16.55 -32.14
CA ASP A 264 -11.21 -17.44 -33.05
C ASP A 264 -9.90 -16.76 -33.46
N PRO A 265 -8.72 -17.20 -32.95
CA PRO A 265 -7.44 -16.59 -33.27
C PRO A 265 -7.08 -16.68 -34.76
N CYS A 266 -7.63 -17.66 -35.49
CA CYS A 266 -7.35 -17.86 -36.92
C CYS A 266 -8.19 -16.95 -37.82
N LYS A 267 -9.27 -16.36 -37.32
CA LYS A 267 -10.24 -15.59 -38.13
C LYS A 267 -10.39 -14.13 -37.70
N GLN A 268 -9.57 -13.67 -36.75
CA GLN A 268 -9.76 -12.37 -36.14
C GLN A 268 -9.17 -11.23 -36.98
N TYR A 269 -10.02 -10.24 -37.29
CA TYR A 269 -9.62 -9.00 -37.94
C TYR A 269 -8.66 -8.18 -37.06
N TRP A 270 -7.78 -7.41 -37.69
CA TRP A 270 -6.76 -6.59 -37.02
C TRP A 270 -5.86 -7.38 -36.09
N SER A 271 -5.58 -8.62 -36.46
CA SER A 271 -4.62 -9.45 -35.75
C SER A 271 -3.91 -10.36 -36.73
N GLU A 272 -2.75 -10.84 -36.31
CA GLU A 272 -2.00 -11.87 -37.01
C GLU A 272 -1.44 -12.89 -36.02
N VAL A 273 -1.25 -14.12 -36.48
CA VAL A 273 -0.51 -15.15 -35.75
C VAL A 273 0.81 -15.37 -36.46
N VAL A 274 1.92 -15.08 -35.79
CA VAL A 274 3.26 -15.09 -36.37
C VAL A 274 4.10 -16.19 -35.73
N ASN A 275 4.71 -17.06 -36.53
CA ASN A 275 5.58 -18.15 -36.05
C ASN A 275 4.95 -19.04 -34.96
N ASP A 276 3.62 -19.20 -35.00
CA ASP A 276 2.85 -20.00 -34.05
C ASP A 276 1.63 -20.61 -34.78
N ASP A 277 0.95 -21.56 -34.13
CA ASP A 277 -0.21 -22.26 -34.67
C ASP A 277 -1.50 -21.71 -34.06
N CYS A 278 -2.28 -20.97 -34.86
CA CYS A 278 -3.48 -20.29 -34.40
C CYS A 278 -4.53 -21.25 -33.79
N GLU A 279 -4.55 -22.53 -34.19
CA GLU A 279 -5.46 -23.53 -33.63
C GLU A 279 -5.10 -23.96 -32.20
N LYS A 280 -3.85 -23.69 -31.77
CA LYS A 280 -3.35 -24.01 -30.42
C LYS A 280 -3.39 -22.83 -29.46
N ILE A 281 -3.67 -21.63 -29.95
CA ILE A 281 -3.70 -20.42 -29.14
C ILE A 281 -4.95 -20.42 -28.25
N ASN A 282 -4.77 -20.13 -26.97
CA ASN A 282 -5.88 -20.06 -26.04
C ASN A 282 -6.69 -18.77 -26.30
N PRO A 283 -7.95 -18.87 -26.75
CA PRO A 283 -8.73 -17.70 -27.17
C PRO A 283 -9.14 -16.78 -26.02
N CYS A 284 -9.08 -17.24 -24.77
CA CYS A 284 -9.39 -16.41 -23.60
C CYS A 284 -8.36 -15.28 -23.40
N PHE A 285 -7.16 -15.43 -23.95
CA PHE A 285 -6.06 -14.48 -23.82
C PHE A 285 -5.81 -13.81 -25.18
N ALA A 286 -6.70 -12.87 -25.53
CA ALA A 286 -6.57 -12.15 -26.78
C ALA A 286 -5.19 -11.48 -26.87
N PHE A 287 -4.53 -11.66 -28.01
CA PHE A 287 -3.23 -11.05 -28.30
C PHE A 287 -2.14 -11.41 -27.27
N SER A 288 -2.07 -12.69 -26.92
CA SER A 288 -1.08 -13.24 -25.97
C SER A 288 0.32 -13.45 -26.56
N GLY A 289 0.59 -12.94 -27.77
CA GLY A 289 1.89 -13.02 -28.41
C GLY A 289 2.91 -12.07 -27.78
N ASP A 290 4.14 -12.13 -28.30
CA ASP A 290 5.23 -11.26 -27.92
C ASP A 290 5.54 -10.27 -29.06
N PRO A 291 5.14 -8.99 -28.94
CA PRO A 291 5.42 -7.98 -29.96
C PRO A 291 6.90 -7.69 -30.15
N VAL A 292 7.73 -7.88 -29.10
CA VAL A 292 9.18 -7.60 -29.15
C VAL A 292 9.88 -8.54 -30.12
N ASN A 293 9.54 -9.83 -30.05
CA ASN A 293 10.11 -10.86 -30.93
C ASN A 293 9.24 -11.16 -32.16
N ARG A 294 8.06 -10.53 -32.26
CA ARG A 294 7.01 -10.81 -33.26
C ARG A 294 6.66 -12.29 -33.36
N ILE A 295 6.23 -12.90 -32.25
CA ILE A 295 5.82 -14.30 -32.19
C ILE A 295 4.44 -14.40 -31.53
N GLY A 296 3.62 -15.36 -31.93
CA GLY A 296 2.30 -15.62 -31.35
C GLY A 296 1.21 -14.72 -31.93
N TRP A 297 0.13 -14.53 -31.17
CA TRP A 297 -1.02 -13.73 -31.59
C TRP A 297 -0.81 -12.25 -31.28
N LEU A 298 -0.71 -11.42 -32.31
CA LEU A 298 -0.43 -9.99 -32.21
C LEU A 298 -1.63 -9.19 -32.69
N PHE A 299 -1.93 -8.09 -31.99
CA PHE A 299 -2.86 -7.09 -32.46
C PHE A 299 -2.17 -6.16 -33.46
N THR A 300 -2.84 -5.83 -34.55
CA THR A 300 -2.32 -4.97 -35.65
C THR A 300 -3.28 -3.82 -36.00
N GLY A 301 -4.31 -3.62 -35.19
CA GLY A 301 -5.33 -2.61 -35.44
C GLY A 301 -4.98 -1.24 -34.88
N HIS A 302 -4.91 -0.23 -35.73
CA HIS A 302 -4.84 1.17 -35.29
C HIS A 302 -6.25 1.78 -35.18
N ILE A 303 -6.98 1.38 -34.14
CA ILE A 303 -8.36 1.80 -33.90
C ILE A 303 -8.49 2.38 -32.49
N TRP A 304 -9.72 2.77 -32.14
CA TRP A 304 -10.02 3.15 -30.76
C TRP A 304 -10.58 1.92 -30.05
N GLN A 305 -9.95 1.51 -28.95
CA GLN A 305 -10.32 0.31 -28.21
C GLN A 305 -10.20 0.49 -26.70
N PHE A 306 -11.01 -0.27 -25.99
CA PHE A 306 -10.76 -0.55 -24.58
C PHE A 306 -10.20 -1.97 -24.45
N GLN A 307 -9.76 -2.32 -23.25
CA GLN A 307 -9.44 -3.70 -22.91
C GLN A 307 -9.94 -4.07 -21.52
N LEU A 308 -10.12 -5.37 -21.31
CA LEU A 308 -10.50 -5.99 -20.05
C LEU A 308 -9.44 -7.02 -19.67
N THR A 309 -8.85 -6.89 -18.50
CA THR A 309 -7.94 -7.90 -17.90
C THR A 309 -8.62 -8.46 -16.67
N SER A 310 -8.97 -9.74 -16.70
CA SER A 310 -9.92 -10.33 -15.75
C SER A 310 -9.33 -11.48 -14.95
N THR A 311 -9.81 -11.59 -13.71
CA THR A 311 -9.54 -12.70 -12.80
C THR A 311 -10.35 -13.95 -13.17
N ASP A 312 -9.95 -15.11 -12.66
CA ASP A 312 -10.80 -16.30 -12.62
C ASP A 312 -11.97 -16.11 -11.64
N LEU A 313 -13.01 -16.93 -11.80
CA LEU A 313 -14.26 -16.85 -11.06
C LEU A 313 -14.08 -17.13 -9.57
N PHE A 314 -14.64 -16.29 -8.71
CA PHE A 314 -14.66 -16.43 -7.26
C PHE A 314 -16.05 -16.16 -6.69
N ASP A 315 -16.20 -16.33 -5.38
CA ASP A 315 -17.46 -16.09 -4.68
C ASP A 315 -17.31 -14.89 -3.74
N LEU A 316 -18.35 -14.07 -3.62
CA LEU A 316 -18.47 -13.06 -2.58
C LEU A 316 -19.51 -13.50 -1.54
N ILE A 317 -19.03 -13.90 -0.37
CA ILE A 317 -19.87 -14.24 0.77
C ILE A 317 -20.15 -12.95 1.55
N LYS A 318 -21.38 -12.81 2.04
CA LYS A 318 -21.83 -11.65 2.82
C LYS A 318 -20.88 -11.33 3.97
N GLU A 319 -20.48 -10.07 4.09
CA GLU A 319 -19.55 -9.55 5.09
C GLU A 319 -18.21 -10.30 5.18
N GLN A 320 -17.79 -10.98 4.10
CA GLN A 320 -16.49 -11.62 3.96
C GLN A 320 -15.78 -11.04 2.74
N PRO A 321 -15.13 -9.87 2.88
CA PRO A 321 -14.56 -9.17 1.74
C PRO A 321 -13.43 -9.97 1.09
N GLN A 322 -13.25 -9.75 -0.21
CA GLN A 322 -12.14 -10.31 -0.98
C GLN A 322 -11.14 -9.20 -1.35
N ASP A 323 -9.88 -9.39 -0.96
CA ASP A 323 -8.81 -8.45 -1.27
C ASP A 323 -8.12 -8.80 -2.59
N ILE A 324 -8.07 -7.83 -3.50
CA ILE A 324 -7.42 -7.93 -4.81
C ILE A 324 -6.41 -6.80 -4.90
N ILE A 325 -5.16 -7.11 -5.26
CA ILE A 325 -4.12 -6.11 -5.52
C ILE A 325 -3.76 -6.14 -6.99
N ILE A 326 -3.95 -5.00 -7.64
CA ILE A 326 -3.50 -4.75 -9.00
C ILE A 326 -2.42 -3.69 -9.00
N ALA A 327 -1.64 -3.64 -10.08
CA ALA A 327 -0.69 -2.57 -10.31
C ALA A 327 -0.80 -2.03 -11.74
N TYR A 328 -0.76 -0.71 -11.86
CA TYR A 328 -0.51 -0.03 -13.13
C TYR A 328 0.94 0.39 -13.14
N THR A 329 1.71 -0.08 -14.12
CA THR A 329 3.13 0.26 -14.23
C THR A 329 3.47 0.68 -15.64
N VAL A 330 4.29 1.73 -15.73
CA VAL A 330 4.78 2.26 -17.00
C VAL A 330 6.26 1.91 -17.17
N GLY A 331 6.62 1.39 -18.33
CA GLY A 331 8.00 1.22 -18.78
C GLY A 331 8.27 2.09 -20.00
N GLN A 332 9.47 2.64 -20.07
CA GLN A 332 9.91 3.45 -21.21
C GLN A 332 11.34 3.06 -21.55
N GLY A 333 11.55 2.56 -22.77
CA GLY A 333 12.86 2.17 -23.30
C GLY A 333 13.41 3.23 -24.26
N ASP A 334 14.36 2.81 -25.10
CA ASP A 334 14.97 3.66 -26.13
C ASP A 334 14.03 3.87 -27.35
N ASP A 335 13.09 2.96 -27.53
CA ASP A 335 12.06 2.98 -28.57
C ASP A 335 10.75 2.36 -28.08
N ALA A 336 9.68 2.53 -28.85
CA ALA A 336 8.34 2.10 -28.49
C ALA A 336 8.20 0.58 -28.25
N ILE A 337 9.02 -0.25 -28.91
CA ILE A 337 9.01 -1.71 -28.72
C ILE A 337 9.81 -2.11 -27.49
N SER A 338 11.00 -1.53 -27.28
CA SER A 338 11.83 -1.76 -26.08
C SER A 338 11.16 -1.27 -24.80
N SER A 339 10.22 -0.31 -24.87
CA SER A 339 9.36 0.07 -23.75
C SER A 339 8.53 -1.10 -23.18
N ILE A 340 8.16 -2.08 -24.01
CA ILE A 340 7.50 -3.31 -23.55
C ILE A 340 8.46 -4.11 -22.66
N THR A 341 9.72 -4.25 -23.08
CA THR A 341 10.76 -4.94 -22.31
C THR A 341 10.99 -4.25 -20.96
N ALA A 342 11.15 -2.92 -20.96
CA ALA A 342 11.29 -2.13 -19.74
C ALA A 342 10.10 -2.27 -18.79
N ALA A 343 8.87 -2.29 -19.32
CA ALA A 343 7.67 -2.49 -18.52
C ALA A 343 7.61 -3.90 -17.92
N ARG A 344 7.96 -4.94 -18.70
CA ARG A 344 8.02 -6.32 -18.19
C ARG A 344 9.03 -6.47 -17.05
N GLU A 345 10.20 -5.83 -17.13
CA GLU A 345 11.20 -5.85 -16.06
C GLU A 345 10.64 -5.26 -14.77
N ARG A 346 9.98 -4.10 -14.86
CA ARG A 346 9.27 -3.50 -13.72
C ARG A 346 8.20 -4.45 -13.16
N VAL A 347 7.37 -5.08 -14.00
CA VAL A 347 6.35 -6.04 -13.53
C VAL A 347 6.97 -7.22 -12.77
N ARG A 348 8.14 -7.72 -13.18
CA ARG A 348 8.84 -8.77 -12.43
C ARG A 348 9.25 -8.30 -11.04
N PHE A 349 9.79 -7.08 -10.94
CA PHE A 349 10.06 -6.45 -9.64
C PHE A 349 8.77 -6.30 -8.80
N LEU A 350 7.64 -5.94 -9.41
CA LEU A 350 6.36 -5.86 -8.67
C LEU A 350 5.93 -7.22 -8.09
N PHE A 351 6.19 -8.32 -8.78
CA PHE A 351 5.97 -9.66 -8.23
C PHE A 351 6.95 -9.99 -7.10
N GLU A 352 8.19 -9.55 -7.17
CA GLU A 352 9.15 -9.69 -6.06
C GLU A 352 8.67 -8.90 -4.83
N GLU A 353 8.24 -7.64 -5.03
CA GLU A 353 7.63 -6.82 -3.98
C GLU A 353 6.45 -7.57 -3.36
N TYR A 354 5.48 -7.96 -4.17
CA TYR A 354 4.28 -8.65 -3.70
C TYR A 354 4.61 -9.98 -2.99
N ASN A 355 5.44 -10.85 -3.58
CA ASN A 355 5.73 -12.18 -3.04
C ASN A 355 6.46 -12.10 -1.69
N ASN A 356 7.31 -11.08 -1.53
CA ASN A 356 8.03 -10.79 -0.29
C ASN A 356 7.24 -9.89 0.67
N ASN A 357 5.94 -9.70 0.43
CA ASN A 357 5.02 -8.92 1.25
C ASN A 357 5.44 -7.45 1.41
N PHE A 358 5.77 -6.82 0.29
CA PHE A 358 6.15 -5.41 0.15
C PHE A 358 7.37 -5.06 1.03
N PRO A 359 8.55 -5.65 0.76
CA PRO A 359 9.73 -5.52 1.62
C PRO A 359 10.28 -4.10 1.66
N ASN A 360 10.06 -3.31 0.60
CA ASN A 360 10.42 -1.90 0.53
C ASN A 360 9.31 -0.97 1.07
N SER A 361 8.28 -1.52 1.74
CA SER A 361 7.27 -0.70 2.39
C SER A 361 7.90 0.20 3.46
N PHE A 362 7.42 1.43 3.58
CA PHE A 362 7.85 2.37 4.59
C PHE A 362 7.77 1.77 6.00
N ILE A 363 8.90 1.80 6.68
CA ILE A 363 9.01 1.52 8.11
C ILE A 363 9.47 2.84 8.71
N MET A 364 8.76 3.29 9.75
CA MET A 364 9.20 4.44 10.53
C MET A 364 10.66 4.23 10.95
N PRO A 365 11.51 5.28 10.91
CA PRO A 365 12.90 5.16 11.30
C PRO A 365 13.02 4.51 12.68
N ASP A 366 13.97 3.57 12.82
CA ASP A 366 14.12 2.79 14.05
C ASP A 366 14.39 3.74 15.22
N TYR A 367 13.46 3.73 16.16
CA TYR A 367 13.55 4.44 17.43
C TYR A 367 14.92 4.23 18.11
N ASN A 368 15.53 3.04 17.95
CA ASN A 368 16.86 2.71 18.50
C ASN A 368 18.03 3.48 17.89
N GLU A 369 17.86 4.10 16.71
CA GLU A 369 18.88 4.95 16.10
C GLU A 369 18.75 6.42 16.54
N ILE A 370 17.56 6.83 16.98
CA ILE A 370 17.27 8.21 17.37
C ILE A 370 17.62 8.45 18.85
N TYR A 371 17.57 7.41 19.68
CA TYR A 371 17.72 7.54 21.13
C TYR A 371 18.86 6.73 21.74
N PRO A 372 19.45 7.24 22.85
CA PRO A 372 20.52 6.55 23.53
C PRO A 372 20.01 5.24 24.15
N LYS A 373 20.71 4.14 23.89
CA LYS A 373 20.41 2.83 24.49
C LYS A 373 20.81 2.75 25.97
N GLU A 374 21.94 3.37 26.30
CA GLU A 374 22.53 3.29 27.63
C GLU A 374 22.24 4.53 28.48
N PHE A 375 22.01 4.30 29.77
CA PHE A 375 22.00 5.34 30.77
C PHE A 375 23.41 5.85 31.01
N TYR A 376 23.57 7.16 31.18
CA TYR A 376 24.88 7.75 31.41
C TYR A 376 24.83 8.96 32.34
N LEU A 377 25.85 9.12 33.18
CA LEU A 377 26.04 10.32 34.00
C LEU A 377 27.45 10.86 33.75
N SER A 378 27.52 12.05 33.15
CA SER A 378 28.80 12.68 32.83
C SER A 378 29.49 13.20 34.09
N GLN A 379 30.82 13.34 34.01
CA GLN A 379 31.52 14.22 34.94
C GLN A 379 31.02 15.66 34.74
N ASN A 380 30.77 16.38 35.84
CA ASN A 380 30.37 17.78 35.79
C ASN A 380 31.50 18.63 35.21
N TYR A 381 31.17 19.71 34.50
CA TYR A 381 32.16 20.61 33.92
C TYR A 381 31.78 22.09 34.13
N PRO A 382 32.69 22.93 34.65
CA PRO A 382 34.04 22.58 35.11
C PRO A 382 34.03 21.72 36.38
N ASN A 383 35.14 21.03 36.68
CA ASN A 383 35.41 20.37 37.96
C ASN A 383 36.93 20.38 38.25
N PRO A 384 37.43 21.11 39.27
CA PRO A 384 36.68 21.90 40.25
C PRO A 384 35.88 23.06 39.64
N PHE A 385 34.87 23.55 40.36
CA PHE A 385 33.99 24.63 39.88
C PHE A 385 33.80 25.75 40.91
N ASN A 386 33.39 26.93 40.45
CA ASN A 386 33.08 28.11 41.26
C ASN A 386 32.10 29.08 40.57
N PRO A 387 30.95 29.44 41.17
CA PRO A 387 30.16 28.59 42.06
C PRO A 387 29.26 27.63 41.26
N SER A 388 29.26 27.68 39.92
CA SER A 388 28.35 26.90 39.08
C SER A 388 29.06 25.88 38.18
N THR A 389 28.36 24.80 37.87
CA THR A 389 28.83 23.73 36.99
C THR A 389 27.66 23.13 36.21
N LYS A 390 27.94 22.50 35.07
CA LYS A 390 26.95 21.79 34.27
C LYS A 390 27.09 20.29 34.47
N ILE A 391 25.96 19.61 34.62
CA ILE A 391 25.88 18.15 34.75
C ILE A 391 25.06 17.65 33.55
N LYS A 392 25.69 16.85 32.69
CA LYS A 392 25.00 16.15 31.61
C LYS A 392 24.66 14.73 32.04
N TYR A 393 23.49 14.27 31.67
CA TYR A 393 23.05 12.91 31.91
C TYR A 393 22.15 12.42 30.79
N THR A 394 22.12 11.10 30.63
CA THR A 394 21.39 10.42 29.57
C THR A 394 20.47 9.41 30.22
N ILE A 395 19.19 9.48 29.85
CA ILE A 395 18.19 8.45 30.15
C ILE A 395 18.17 7.53 28.94
N GLY A 396 18.58 6.28 29.13
CA GLY A 396 18.61 5.29 28.05
C GLY A 396 17.27 4.56 27.92
N VAL A 397 17.08 3.85 26.81
CA VAL A 397 15.94 2.92 26.67
C VAL A 397 16.14 1.58 27.36
N GLY A 398 17.38 1.15 27.61
CA GLY A 398 17.64 -0.17 28.18
C GLY A 398 17.11 -1.31 27.30
N ASP A 399 16.71 -2.42 27.93
CA ASP A 399 16.01 -3.57 27.30
C ASP A 399 14.47 -3.38 27.30
N GLU A 400 13.97 -2.23 27.75
CA GLU A 400 12.53 -1.93 27.81
C GLU A 400 12.10 -1.09 26.60
N ASN A 401 10.82 -1.21 26.20
CA ASN A 401 10.22 -0.32 25.21
C ASN A 401 10.30 1.14 25.68
N PHE A 402 10.37 2.07 24.73
CA PHE A 402 10.49 3.50 25.00
C PHE A 402 9.34 4.02 25.87
N ARG A 403 9.66 4.34 27.12
CA ARG A 403 8.73 4.98 28.06
C ARG A 403 9.47 6.01 28.90
N PRO A 404 8.80 7.07 29.38
CA PRO A 404 9.40 7.99 30.33
C PRO A 404 9.73 7.23 31.61
N LEU A 405 10.94 7.46 32.15
CA LEU A 405 11.40 6.85 33.39
C LEU A 405 11.56 7.93 34.45
N GLN A 406 11.26 7.59 35.70
CA GLN A 406 11.53 8.51 36.82
C GLN A 406 13.05 8.72 36.88
N ALA A 407 13.50 9.97 36.74
CA ALA A 407 14.88 10.36 36.85
C ALA A 407 15.09 11.22 38.09
N GLN A 408 15.98 10.77 38.98
CA GLN A 408 16.31 11.49 40.20
C GLN A 408 17.80 11.82 40.24
N LEU A 409 18.13 13.12 40.22
CA LEU A 409 19.50 13.63 40.33
C LEU A 409 19.66 14.39 41.64
N ILE A 410 20.38 13.82 42.61
CA ILE A 410 20.54 14.38 43.96
C ILE A 410 22.00 14.67 44.25
N VAL A 411 22.26 15.81 44.89
CA VAL A 411 23.57 16.20 45.44
C VAL A 411 23.65 15.83 46.93
N TYR A 412 24.79 15.27 47.32
CA TYR A 412 25.14 14.84 48.68
C TYR A 412 26.47 15.44 49.12
N ASP A 413 26.64 15.62 50.43
CA ASP A 413 27.95 15.96 51.01
C ASP A 413 28.85 14.73 51.22
N ILE A 414 30.06 14.96 51.76
CA ILE A 414 31.04 13.91 52.03
C ILE A 414 30.58 12.87 53.07
N LEU A 415 29.59 13.20 53.89
CA LEU A 415 29.01 12.29 54.88
C LEU A 415 27.80 11.53 54.31
N GLY A 416 27.47 11.73 53.02
CA GLY A 416 26.32 11.13 52.37
C GLY A 416 24.97 11.77 52.72
N ARG A 417 24.97 12.95 53.35
CA ARG A 417 23.74 13.68 53.64
C ARG A 417 23.25 14.36 52.37
N LYS A 418 21.96 14.20 52.04
CA LYS A 418 21.31 14.87 50.92
C LYS A 418 21.34 16.39 51.14
N ILE A 419 21.87 17.11 50.14
CA ILE A 419 21.98 18.57 50.15
C ILE A 419 20.86 19.21 49.34
N THR A 420 20.65 18.74 48.11
CA THR A 420 19.57 19.24 47.25
C THR A 420 19.21 18.22 46.18
N THR A 421 17.98 18.28 45.69
CA THR A 421 17.54 17.55 44.49
C THR A 421 17.58 18.50 43.30
N LEU A 422 18.27 18.10 42.22
CA LEU A 422 18.36 18.86 40.98
C LEU A 422 17.28 18.44 39.98
N VAL A 423 16.93 17.15 39.97
CA VAL A 423 15.90 16.56 39.08
C VAL A 423 15.12 15.52 39.87
N ASP A 424 13.80 15.55 39.75
CA ASP A 424 12.87 14.52 40.27
C ASP A 424 11.61 14.52 39.40
N ASP A 425 11.72 13.96 38.21
CA ASP A 425 10.70 14.06 37.17
C ASP A 425 10.74 12.85 36.23
N MET A 426 9.63 12.60 35.53
CA MET A 426 9.58 11.63 34.45
C MET A 426 10.32 12.19 33.24
N LYS A 427 11.35 11.48 32.77
CA LYS A 427 12.14 11.86 31.60
C LYS A 427 12.01 10.81 30.53
N ALA A 428 11.63 11.23 29.32
CA ALA A 428 11.77 10.41 28.14
C ALA A 428 13.26 10.04 27.94
N PRO A 429 13.57 8.93 27.29
CA PRO A 429 14.93 8.65 26.89
C PRO A 429 15.52 9.79 26.02
N GLY A 430 16.79 10.11 26.24
CA GLY A 430 17.41 11.32 25.70
C GLY A 430 18.56 11.84 26.56
N THR A 431 19.26 12.86 26.05
CA THR A 431 20.38 13.51 26.76
C THR A 431 19.97 14.89 27.26
N TYR A 432 20.23 15.13 28.54
CA TYR A 432 19.83 16.31 29.30
C TYR A 432 21.05 17.01 29.90
N GLU A 433 20.92 18.32 30.13
CA GLU A 433 21.90 19.14 30.82
C GLU A 433 21.21 19.99 31.88
N ILE A 434 21.77 20.03 33.09
CA ILE A 434 21.32 20.92 34.16
C ILE A 434 22.49 21.73 34.71
N THR A 435 22.22 23.00 35.05
CA THR A 435 23.20 23.86 35.73
C THR A 435 22.97 23.78 37.24
N PHE A 436 24.01 23.45 37.98
CA PHE A 436 24.02 23.47 39.44
C PHE A 436 24.75 24.73 39.92
N ASP A 437 24.03 25.62 40.62
CA ASP A 437 24.59 26.76 41.34
C ASP A 437 24.79 26.40 42.82
N ALA A 438 26.05 26.40 43.24
CA ALA A 438 26.46 26.04 44.60
C ALA A 438 26.89 27.23 45.46
N SER A 439 26.50 28.46 45.09
CA SER A 439 26.85 29.70 45.80
C SER A 439 26.56 29.67 47.30
N GLN A 440 25.48 28.99 47.70
CA GLN A 440 25.06 28.85 49.10
C GLN A 440 25.81 27.76 49.88
N PHE A 441 26.64 26.95 49.23
CA PHE A 441 27.35 25.84 49.88
C PHE A 441 28.82 26.19 50.16
N ALA A 442 29.44 25.48 51.11
CA ALA A 442 30.84 25.69 51.48
C ALA A 442 31.79 25.00 50.49
N SER A 443 33.00 25.53 50.31
CA SER A 443 34.05 24.84 49.54
C SER A 443 34.27 23.42 50.09
N GLY A 444 34.41 22.44 49.21
CA GLY A 444 34.54 21.05 49.62
C GLY A 444 34.19 20.04 48.53
N VAL A 445 34.19 18.77 48.93
CA VAL A 445 33.85 17.64 48.07
C VAL A 445 32.37 17.32 48.22
N TYR A 446 31.70 17.19 47.08
CA TYR A 446 30.31 16.76 46.98
C TYR A 446 30.19 15.57 46.04
N PHE A 447 29.10 14.83 46.16
CA PHE A 447 28.74 13.76 45.26
C PHE A 447 27.39 14.06 44.64
N TYR A 448 27.21 13.71 43.38
CA TYR A 448 25.90 13.74 42.75
C TYR A 448 25.59 12.35 42.18
N ARG A 449 24.35 11.93 42.34
CA ARG A 449 23.87 10.61 41.95
C ARG A 449 22.65 10.72 41.06
N LEU A 450 22.71 10.08 39.89
CA LEU A 450 21.55 9.81 39.06
C LEU A 450 21.01 8.43 39.40
N THR A 451 19.70 8.35 39.63
CA THR A 451 18.95 7.10 39.76
C THR A 451 17.80 7.12 38.76
N SER A 452 17.66 6.07 37.95
CA SER A 452 16.52 5.88 37.05
C SER A 452 16.37 4.40 36.71
N SER A 453 15.20 3.82 36.93
CA SER A 453 15.02 2.37 36.92
C SER A 453 16.09 1.66 37.78
N ASP A 454 16.75 0.63 37.26
CA ASP A 454 17.86 -0.08 37.91
C ASP A 454 19.22 0.64 37.77
N PHE A 455 19.30 1.73 37.00
CA PHE A 455 20.55 2.48 36.83
C PHE A 455 20.83 3.39 38.02
N ILE A 456 21.99 3.21 38.63
CA ILE A 456 22.53 4.11 39.66
C ILE A 456 23.97 4.47 39.31
N SER A 457 24.23 5.77 39.13
CA SER A 457 25.59 6.27 38.92
C SER A 457 25.87 7.46 39.81
N THR A 458 27.04 7.46 40.45
CA THR A 458 27.50 8.54 41.34
C THR A 458 28.83 9.09 40.84
N LYS A 459 28.95 10.41 40.85
CA LYS A 459 30.17 11.13 40.48
C LYS A 459 30.54 12.14 41.55
N LYS A 460 31.83 12.47 41.61
CA LYS A 460 32.42 13.40 42.58
C LYS A 460 32.61 14.77 41.95
N MET A 461 32.27 15.84 42.65
CA MET A 461 32.56 17.21 42.25
C MET A 461 33.23 18.00 43.39
N ILE A 462 34.04 18.99 43.03
CA ILE A 462 34.82 19.80 43.98
C ILE A 462 34.44 21.27 43.78
N LEU A 463 33.83 21.86 44.82
CA LEU A 463 33.54 23.29 44.87
C LEU A 463 34.73 24.03 45.49
N ILE A 464 35.26 25.04 44.82
CA ILE A 464 36.31 25.92 45.32
C ILE A 464 35.76 27.35 45.28
N LYS A 465 35.67 28.02 46.43
CA LYS A 465 35.33 29.45 46.49
C LYS A 465 36.55 30.32 46.31
#